data_AF-A0A6I1K521-F1
#
_entry.id   AF-A0A6I1K521-F1
#
_cell.length_a   1.000
_cell.length_b   1.000
_cell.length_c   1.000
_cell.angle_alpha   90.00
_cell.angle_beta   90.00
_cell.angle_gamma   90.00
#
_symmetry.space_group_name_H-M   'P 1'
#
loop_
_entity.id
_entity.type
_entity.pdbx_description
1 polymer ?
#
loop_
_entity_poly.entity_id
_entity_poly.type
_entity_poly.pdbx_seq_one_letter_code
_entity_poly.pdbx_strand_id
1 'polypeptide(L)' 'MKGGTLFSGIGAPECTAPFINWRWCAENAPFPATVHAVRFPGVPNLGDVTKVDWNAVEPVDLVVAGVPYQSFSVAG' A
#
# COMPACT_ATOMS: atom_id res chain seq x y z
N MET A 1 -16.07 3.56 4.35
CA MET A 1 -14.95 2.77 4.89
C MET A 1 -13.65 3.36 4.37
N LYS A 2 -12.72 3.67 5.26
CA LYS A 2 -11.38 4.14 4.96
C LYS A 2 -10.43 2.95 4.89
N GLY A 3 -9.56 2.93 3.89
CA GLY A 3 -8.61 1.85 3.67
C GLY A 3 -7.18 2.34 3.62
N GLY A 4 -6.25 1.48 4.02
CA GLY A 4 -4.82 1.63 3.80
C GLY A 4 -4.23 0.34 3.21
N THR A 5 -3.21 0.48 2.36
CA THR A 5 -2.53 -0.66 1.73
C THR A 5 -1.07 -0.76 2.18
N LEU A 6 -0.59 -1.97 2.43
CA LEU A 6 0.81 -2.29 2.72
C LEU A 6 1.36 -3.20 1.63
N PHE A 7 2.63 -3.00 1.24
CA PHE A 7 3.25 -3.73 0.13
C PHE A 7 2.38 -3.62 -1.13
N SER A 8 2.03 -2.38 -1.45
CA SER A 8 0.87 -2.04 -2.28
C SER A 8 1.05 -2.42 -3.75
N GLY A 9 2.30 -2.66 -4.17
CA GLY A 9 2.64 -2.93 -5.55
C GLY A 9 2.12 -1.84 -6.46
N ILE A 10 1.53 -2.23 -7.59
CA ILE A 10 0.95 -1.31 -8.57
C ILE A 10 -0.51 -0.90 -8.25
N GLY A 11 -0.99 -1.18 -7.04
CA GLY A 11 -2.32 -0.77 -6.55
C GLY A 11 -3.47 -1.71 -6.91
N ALA A 12 -3.27 -3.02 -6.74
CA ALA A 12 -4.33 -4.01 -7.00
C ALA A 12 -5.57 -3.85 -6.09
N PRO A 13 -5.43 -3.59 -4.77
CA PRO A 13 -6.60 -3.30 -3.92
C PRO A 13 -7.38 -2.07 -4.37
N GLU A 14 -6.68 -1.01 -4.76
CA GLU A 14 -7.28 0.24 -5.24
C GLU A 14 -8.03 0.05 -6.56
N CYS A 15 -7.50 -0.78 -7.47
CA CYS A 15 -8.19 -1.18 -8.70
C CYS A 15 -9.45 -2.03 -8.45
N THR A 16 -9.40 -2.95 -7.49
CA THR A 16 -10.45 -3.97 -7.28
C THR A 16 -11.56 -3.52 -6.35
N ALA A 17 -11.27 -2.59 -5.44
CA ALA A 17 -12.24 -2.02 -4.51
C ALA A 17 -12.25 -0.47 -4.59
N PRO A 18 -12.70 0.10 -5.72
CA PRO A 18 -12.77 1.56 -5.91
C PRO A 18 -13.80 2.25 -5.01
N PHE A 19 -14.66 1.48 -4.33
CA PHE A 19 -15.65 1.98 -3.37
C PHE A 19 -15.06 2.25 -1.97
N ILE A 20 -13.81 1.86 -1.72
CA ILE A 20 -13.08 2.19 -0.49
C ILE A 20 -12.40 3.54 -0.66
N ASN A 21 -12.48 4.39 0.38
CA ASN A 21 -11.72 5.65 0.42
C ASN A 21 -10.29 5.34 0.88
N TRP A 22 -9.42 5.02 -0.07
CA TRP A 22 -8.00 4.74 0.17
C TRP A 22 -7.29 6.00 0.64
N ARG A 23 -6.79 5.99 1.88
CA ARG A 23 -6.19 7.16 2.54
C ARG A 23 -4.68 7.22 2.39
N TRP A 24 -4.06 6.07 2.23
CA TRP A 24 -2.62 5.92 2.06
C TRP A 24 -2.30 4.54 1.49
N CYS A 25 -1.13 4.44 0.87
CA CYS A 25 -0.50 3.19 0.49
C CYS A 25 0.92 3.16 1.07
N ALA A 26 1.53 1.98 1.16
CA ALA A 26 2.95 1.82 1.49
C ALA A 26 3.61 0.90 0.47
N GLU A 27 4.56 1.43 -0.28
CA GLU A 27 5.35 0.73 -1.29
C GLU A 27 6.74 1.36 -1.38
N ASN A 28 7.79 0.57 -1.19
CA ASN A 28 9.17 1.05 -1.17
C ASN A 28 9.94 0.77 -2.48
N ALA A 29 9.45 -0.12 -3.34
CA ALA A 29 10.09 -0.40 -4.61
C ALA A 29 9.78 0.73 -5.62
N PRO A 30 10.81 1.32 -6.29
CA PRO A 30 10.62 2.51 -7.11
C PRO A 30 9.63 2.34 -8.27
N PHE A 31 9.71 1.20 -8.97
CA PHE A 31 8.83 0.91 -10.11
C PHE A 31 7.33 0.88 -9.72
N PRO A 32 6.89 -0.01 -8.80
CA PRO A 32 5.48 -0.04 -8.43
C PRO A 32 4.99 1.25 -7.77
N ALA A 33 5.83 1.90 -6.94
CA ALA A 33 5.49 3.21 -6.36
C ALA A 33 5.21 4.27 -7.43
N THR A 34 6.00 4.31 -8.50
CA THR A 34 5.79 5.24 -9.62
C THR A 34 4.48 4.94 -10.35
N VAL A 35 4.19 3.67 -10.63
CA VAL A 35 2.94 3.26 -11.28
C VAL A 35 1.72 3.60 -10.41
N HIS A 36 1.81 3.35 -9.11
CA HIS A 36 0.75 3.64 -8.15
C HIS A 36 0.44 5.15 -8.11
N ALA A 37 1.46 5.99 -7.98
CA ALA A 37 1.31 7.45 -7.97
C ALA A 37 0.65 8.01 -9.24
N VAL A 38 0.95 7.43 -10.41
CA VAL A 38 0.31 7.82 -11.68
C VAL A 38 -1.16 7.40 -11.74
N ARG A 39 -1.50 6.20 -11.26
CA ARG A 39 -2.87 5.66 -11.29
C ARG A 39 -3.77 6.26 -10.21
N PHE A 40 -3.20 6.57 -9.05
CA PHE A 40 -3.91 6.99 -7.84
C PHE A 40 -3.26 8.23 -7.21
N PRO A 41 -3.22 9.38 -7.93
CA PRO A 41 -2.48 10.57 -7.50
C PRO A 41 -2.97 11.20 -6.17
N GLY A 42 -4.17 10.83 -5.71
CA GLY A 42 -4.72 11.27 -4.42
C GLY A 42 -4.38 10.38 -3.22
N VAL A 43 -3.67 9.27 -3.43
CA VAL A 43 -3.33 8.31 -2.37
C VAL A 43 -1.83 8.46 -2.04
N PRO A 44 -1.47 9.07 -0.89
CA PRO A 44 -0.08 9.26 -0.52
C PRO A 44 0.62 7.93 -0.23
N ASN A 45 1.85 7.79 -0.71
CA ASN A 45 2.71 6.64 -0.42
C ASN A 45 3.59 6.91 0.81
N LEU A 46 3.45 6.08 1.84
CA LEU A 46 4.20 6.14 3.11
C LEU A 46 5.60 5.51 3.00
N GLY A 47 5.88 4.77 1.93
CA GLY A 47 7.18 4.17 1.65
C GLY A 47 7.49 2.95 2.50
N ASP A 48 8.69 2.94 3.10
CA ASP A 48 9.20 1.81 3.89
C ASP A 48 8.46 1.67 5.23
N VAL A 49 7.64 0.63 5.33
CA VAL A 49 6.78 0.34 6.50
C VAL A 49 7.54 0.22 7.81
N THR A 50 8.85 -0.09 7.79
CA THR A 50 9.66 -0.18 9.03
C THR A 50 10.12 1.19 9.54
N LYS A 51 9.90 2.25 8.77
CA LYS A 51 10.30 3.63 9.09
C LYS A 51 9.12 4.58 9.29
N VAL A 52 7.89 4.10 9.07
CA VAL A 52 6.67 4.89 9.24
C VAL A 52 6.38 5.09 10.73
N ASP A 53 6.14 6.34 11.14
CA ASP A 53 5.54 6.65 12.44
C ASP A 53 4.02 6.46 12.35
N TRP A 54 3.56 5.27 12.72
CA TRP A 54 2.14 4.89 12.63
C TRP A 54 1.21 5.70 13.53
N ASN A 55 1.74 6.38 14.56
CA ASN A 55 0.92 7.27 15.38
C ASN A 55 0.56 8.57 14.66
N ALA A 56 1.31 8.94 13.63
CA ALA A 56 1.09 10.13 12.82
C ALA A 56 0.30 9.85 11.51
N VAL A 57 0.02 8.59 11.21
CA VAL A 57 -0.73 8.18 10.00
C VAL A 57 -2.24 8.28 10.24
N GLU A 58 -3.01 8.70 9.23
CA GLU A 58 -4.46 8.74 9.31
C GLU A 58 -5.03 7.35 9.65
N PRO A 59 -5.80 7.19 10.74
CA PRO A 59 -6.45 5.91 11.06
C PRO A 59 -7.43 5.46 9.98
N VAL A 60 -7.46 4.16 9.73
CA VAL A 60 -8.31 3.52 8.70
C VAL A 60 -9.11 2.37 9.31
N ASP A 61 -10.23 2.03 8.67
CA ASP A 61 -11.11 0.94 9.11
C ASP A 61 -10.59 -0.43 8.63
N LEU A 62 -9.81 -0.45 7.55
CA LEU A 62 -9.32 -1.64 6.85
C LEU A 62 -7.86 -1.46 6.43
N VAL A 63 -7.04 -2.48 6.66
CA VAL A 63 -5.70 -2.59 6.09
C VAL A 63 -5.63 -3.83 5.21
N VAL A 64 -5.13 -3.66 3.97
CA VAL A 64 -4.88 -4.76 3.03
C VAL A 64 -3.38 -4.87 2.81
N ALA A 65 -2.80 -6.06 2.98
CA ALA A 65 -1.36 -6.26 2.87
C ALA A 65 -1.02 -7.41 1.92
N GLY A 66 -0.15 -7.15 0.94
CA GLY A 66 0.43 -8.16 0.07
C GLY A 66 1.86 -8.51 0.51
N VAL A 67 2.02 -9.15 1.67
CA VAL A 67 3.36 -9.39 2.25
C VAL A 67 4.29 -10.14 1.28
N PRO A 68 5.59 -9.79 1.21
CA PRO A 68 6.51 -10.41 0.27
C PRO A 68 6.64 -11.93 0.46
N TYR A 69 6.26 -12.69 -0.57
CA TYR A 69 6.27 -14.15 -0.56
C TYR A 69 7.69 -14.74 -0.43
N GLN A 70 8.75 -14.00 -0.78
CA GLN A 70 10.14 -14.44 -0.60
C GLN A 70 10.48 -14.77 0.86
N SER A 71 9.74 -14.19 1.82
CA SER A 71 9.91 -14.48 3.24
C SER A 71 9.43 -15.89 3.62
N PHE A 72 8.61 -16.53 2.78
CA PHE A 72 7.94 -17.80 3.06
C PHE A 72 8.06 -18.83 1.90
N SER A 73 8.66 -18.44 0.78
CA SER A 73 8.83 -19.32 -0.38
C SER A 73 9.91 -20.36 -0.10
N VAL A 74 9.58 -21.63 -0.34
CA VAL A 74 10.53 -22.76 -0.30
C VAL A 74 11.39 -22.87 -1.56
N ALA A 75 11.09 -22.08 -2.60
CA ALA A 75 11.72 -22.23 -3.91
C ALA A 75 12.97 -21.35 -4.15
N GLY A 76 13.24 -20.37 -3.27
CA GLY A 76 14.30 -19.37 -3.48
C GLY A 76 13.89 -18.27 -4.46
#